data_AF-A0A0C3E2A0-F1
#
_entry.id   AF-A0A0C3E2A0-F1
#
_cell.length_a   1.000
_cell.length_b   1.000
_cell.length_c   1.000
_cell.angle_alpha   90.00
_cell.angle_beta   90.00
_cell.angle_gamma   90.00
#
_symmetry.space_group_name_H-M   'P 1'
#
loop_
_entity.id
_entity.type
_entity.pdbx_description
1 polymer ?
#
loop_
_entity_poly.entity_id
_entity_poly.type
_entity_poly.pdbx_seq_one_letter_code
_entity_poly.pdbx_strand_id
1 'polypeptide(L)'
;MLPSSAKPSLQEELYPQIVSFLSQSTRFIIKLAPLHFCYLPVLNFSFALTNRYSISSPLYSQLHPQIGFLDLPVLSQMTSLDHSNRLATPPLPHFSELEATQYYWGLPSNPRLIARTGGPWDPPSGPEAYPRAKELRGLRKHELFDVWEDHLALKVHNILNQNQVNWSSVDIVRIAYVDEPDANLILWIGVSSTPTRLSYDVGIKVAAQCKRLLLGYGIQDVDVELRESNFVG
;
A
#
# COMPACT_ATOMS: atom_id res chain seq x y z
N MET A 1 -20.52 29.29 43.89
CA MET A 1 -19.53 29.02 42.83
C MET A 1 -19.85 27.65 42.26
N LEU A 2 -20.44 27.60 41.07
CA LEU A 2 -20.70 26.36 40.32
C LEU A 2 -19.58 26.18 39.29
N PRO A 3 -18.99 24.99 39.14
CA PRO A 3 -17.95 24.76 38.14
C PRO A 3 -18.57 24.72 36.74
N SER A 4 -17.94 25.44 35.82
CA SER A 4 -18.28 25.44 34.39
C SER A 4 -17.98 24.06 33.81
N SER A 5 -19.03 23.33 33.42
CA SER A 5 -18.93 22.06 32.71
C SER A 5 -18.54 22.33 31.26
N ALA A 6 -17.26 22.18 30.93
CA ALA A 6 -16.79 22.22 29.55
C ALA A 6 -17.40 21.03 28.78
N LYS A 7 -18.12 21.35 27.70
CA LYS A 7 -18.66 20.36 26.76
C LYS A 7 -17.48 19.76 25.98
N PRO A 8 -17.34 18.42 25.90
CA PRO A 8 -16.26 17.81 25.13
C PRO A 8 -16.40 18.17 23.66
N SER A 9 -15.26 18.31 22.99
CA SER A 9 -15.23 18.66 21.57
C SER A 9 -15.79 17.51 20.72
N LEU A 10 -16.42 17.81 19.59
CA LEU A 10 -16.98 16.81 18.66
C LEU A 10 -15.96 15.74 18.24
N GLN A 11 -14.66 16.06 18.30
CA GLN A 11 -13.58 15.13 17.98
C GLN A 11 -13.39 14.04 19.05
N GLU A 12 -13.65 14.35 20.32
CA GLU A 12 -13.56 13.39 21.43
C GLU A 12 -14.77 12.45 21.53
N GLU A 13 -15.95 12.87 21.04
CA GLU A 13 -17.15 12.02 21.01
C GLU A 13 -17.15 10.99 19.84
N LEU A 14 -16.58 11.36 18.69
CA LEU A 14 -16.59 10.49 17.50
C LEU A 14 -15.45 9.46 17.46
N TYR A 15 -14.32 9.73 18.10
CA TYR A 15 -13.14 8.86 18.04
C TYR A 15 -13.40 7.44 18.59
N PRO A 16 -14.07 7.24 19.74
CA PRO A 16 -14.37 5.90 20.26
C PRO A 16 -15.35 5.11 19.38
N GLN A 17 -16.27 5.80 18.70
CA GLN A 17 -17.29 5.18 17.86
C GLN A 17 -16.70 4.69 16.53
N ILE A 18 -15.78 5.45 15.94
CA ILE A 18 -15.05 5.06 14.72
C ILE A 18 -14.15 3.85 15.00
N VAL A 19 -13.43 3.84 16.13
CA VAL A 19 -12.57 2.70 16.52
C VAL A 19 -13.40 1.44 16.80
N SER A 20 -14.57 1.58 17.44
CA SER A 20 -15.52 0.47 17.65
C SER A 20 -16.07 -0.11 16.34
N PHE A 21 -16.42 0.75 15.38
CA PHE A 21 -16.94 0.32 14.07
C PHE A 21 -15.87 -0.40 13.23
N LEU A 22 -14.64 0.11 13.23
CA LEU A 22 -13.51 -0.53 12.54
C LEU A 22 -13.15 -1.88 13.20
N SER A 23 -13.18 -1.98 14.54
CA SER A 23 -12.91 -3.24 15.27
C SER A 23 -14.01 -4.29 15.10
N GLN A 24 -15.28 -3.90 14.96
CA GLN A 24 -16.37 -4.85 14.72
C GLN A 24 -16.35 -5.42 13.30
N SER A 25 -15.85 -4.67 12.32
CA SER A 25 -15.70 -5.15 10.94
C SER A 25 -14.62 -6.25 10.81
N THR A 26 -13.52 -6.14 11.55
CA THR A 26 -12.44 -7.15 11.57
C THR A 26 -12.80 -8.41 12.37
N ARG A 27 -13.65 -8.31 13.40
CA ARG A 27 -14.09 -9.48 14.19
C ARG A 27 -14.95 -10.49 13.41
N PHE A 28 -15.49 -10.12 12.24
CA PHE A 28 -16.25 -11.04 11.40
C PHE A 28 -15.36 -12.04 10.64
N ILE A 29 -14.07 -11.75 10.45
CA ILE A 29 -13.15 -12.60 9.68
C ILE A 29 -12.57 -13.76 10.52
N ILE A 30 -12.53 -13.65 11.85
CA ILE A 30 -11.80 -14.62 12.70
C ILE A 30 -12.66 -15.82 13.15
N LYS A 31 -13.96 -15.89 12.80
CA LYS A 31 -14.88 -16.92 13.33
C LYS A 31 -15.39 -17.98 12.35
N LEU A 32 -14.65 -18.29 11.29
CA LEU A 32 -14.98 -19.43 10.42
C LEU A 32 -13.92 -20.54 10.53
N ALA A 33 -14.24 -21.55 11.33
CA ALA A 33 -13.64 -22.88 11.30
C ALA A 33 -14.77 -23.91 11.05
N PRO A 34 -14.45 -25.17 10.69
CA PRO A 34 -14.23 -25.61 9.33
C PRO A 34 -15.37 -26.55 8.88
N LEU A 35 -15.95 -26.34 7.70
CA LEU A 35 -16.83 -27.34 7.08
C LEU A 35 -16.57 -27.43 5.58
N HIS A 36 -16.09 -28.62 5.21
CA HIS A 36 -16.27 -29.34 3.96
C HIS A 36 -16.41 -28.57 2.64
N PHE A 37 -15.45 -28.86 1.75
CA PHE A 37 -15.54 -28.82 0.30
C PHE A 37 -16.98 -28.97 -0.21
N CYS A 38 -17.48 -27.93 -0.88
CA CYS A 38 -18.37 -28.02 -2.04
C CYS A 38 -18.34 -26.68 -2.80
N TYR A 39 -18.17 -26.79 -4.11
CA TYR A 39 -18.25 -25.73 -5.12
C TYR A 39 -19.38 -24.72 -4.87
N LEU A 40 -19.05 -23.43 -4.75
CA LEU A 40 -19.95 -22.30 -5.00
C LEU A 40 -19.16 -21.06 -5.47
N PRO A 41 -19.79 -20.16 -6.24
CA PRO A 41 -19.11 -19.17 -7.07
C PRO A 41 -18.52 -18.02 -6.25
N VAL A 42 -17.43 -17.46 -6.78
CA VAL A 42 -16.66 -16.34 -6.26
C VAL A 42 -17.57 -15.18 -5.84
N LEU A 43 -17.74 -14.98 -4.53
CA LEU A 43 -18.31 -13.76 -3.98
C LEU A 43 -17.25 -12.66 -4.06
N ASN A 44 -17.48 -11.70 -4.95
CA ASN A 44 -16.80 -10.40 -4.94
C ASN A 44 -17.10 -9.69 -3.61
N PHE A 45 -16.15 -9.73 -2.67
CA PHE A 45 -16.16 -8.82 -1.54
C PHE A 45 -15.36 -7.56 -1.94
N SER A 46 -16.06 -6.59 -2.51
CA SER A 46 -15.56 -5.22 -2.67
C SER A 46 -16.19 -4.38 -1.56
N PHE A 47 -15.44 -4.06 -0.51
CA PHE A 47 -15.88 -3.06 0.47
C PHE A 47 -15.56 -1.66 -0.08
N ALA A 48 -16.58 -0.96 -0.57
CA ALA A 48 -16.50 0.46 -0.88
C ALA A 48 -16.73 1.27 0.40
N LEU A 49 -15.70 1.96 0.90
CA LEU A 49 -15.87 3.06 1.84
C LEU A 49 -15.72 4.36 1.07
N THR A 50 -16.85 4.97 0.70
CA THR A 50 -16.90 6.33 0.17
C THR A 50 -16.50 7.31 1.27
N ASN A 51 -15.43 8.07 1.07
CA ASN A 51 -15.16 9.26 1.87
C ASN A 51 -15.04 10.47 0.94
N ARG A 52 -16.15 11.19 0.76
CA ARG A 52 -16.19 12.54 0.20
C ARG A 52 -16.20 13.52 1.37
N TYR A 53 -15.07 14.19 1.60
CA TYR A 53 -15.08 15.50 2.25
C TYR A 53 -14.09 16.44 1.55
N SER A 54 -14.66 17.30 0.72
CA SER A 54 -14.03 18.52 0.22
C SER A 54 -14.14 19.56 1.33
N ILE A 55 -13.03 19.98 1.94
CA ILE A 55 -13.00 21.13 2.84
C ILE A 55 -12.24 22.24 2.13
N SER A 56 -13.01 23.09 1.44
CA SER A 56 -12.61 24.47 1.18
C SER A 56 -12.99 25.28 2.41
N SER A 57 -12.02 25.79 3.16
CA SER A 57 -12.26 26.97 3.99
C SER A 57 -11.03 27.88 4.09
N PRO A 58 -11.22 29.21 3.94
CA PRO A 58 -10.17 30.19 3.81
C PRO A 58 -9.86 30.80 5.18
N LEU A 59 -8.84 30.30 5.86
CA LEU A 59 -8.38 30.95 7.10
C LEU A 59 -6.90 30.66 7.35
N TYR A 60 -6.05 31.12 6.42
CA TYR A 60 -4.60 31.11 6.59
C TYR A 60 -3.98 32.36 5.95
N SER A 61 -4.54 33.53 6.26
CA SER A 61 -4.08 34.79 5.65
C SER A 61 -4.20 36.00 6.57
N GLN A 62 -4.03 35.85 7.89
CA GLN A 62 -3.89 37.00 8.78
C GLN A 62 -3.01 36.72 9.99
N LEU A 63 -1.73 36.40 9.78
CA LEU A 63 -0.67 36.64 10.77
C LEU A 63 0.68 36.86 10.05
N HIS A 64 1.07 38.11 9.90
CA HIS A 64 2.41 38.64 9.62
C HIS A 64 2.54 39.92 10.49
N PRO A 65 3.71 40.54 10.78
CA PRO A 65 5.03 40.37 10.15
C PRO A 65 6.26 40.50 11.11
N GLN A 66 7.46 40.52 10.50
CA GLN A 66 8.75 41.08 10.95
C GLN A 66 9.71 40.19 11.76
N ILE A 67 10.65 39.51 11.07
CA ILE A 67 12.02 39.32 11.57
C ILE A 67 13.00 39.52 10.41
N GLY A 68 14.03 40.32 10.67
CA GLY A 68 14.94 40.89 9.71
C GLY A 68 16.00 39.93 9.17
N PHE A 69 16.53 40.38 8.03
CA PHE A 69 17.66 39.88 7.28
C PHE A 69 18.92 39.86 8.16
N LEU A 70 19.59 38.71 8.28
CA LEU A 70 20.95 38.61 8.82
C LEU A 70 21.82 37.83 7.84
N ASP A 71 23.01 38.38 7.63
CA ASP A 71 24.00 38.06 6.62
C ASP A 71 24.63 36.66 6.75
N LEU A 72 24.83 36.02 5.61
CA LEU A 72 25.66 34.81 5.43
C LEU A 72 27.15 35.21 5.52
N PRO A 73 27.95 34.57 6.39
CA PRO A 73 28.94 33.63 5.88
C PRO A 73 29.30 32.51 6.88
N VAL A 74 28.47 31.47 6.99
CA VAL A 74 28.83 30.21 7.68
C VAL A 74 28.22 29.01 6.94
N LEU A 75 28.40 28.95 5.62
CA LEU A 75 27.87 27.85 4.80
C LEU A 75 28.91 27.24 3.84
N SER A 76 30.20 27.25 4.22
CA SER A 76 31.27 26.70 3.37
C SER A 76 32.12 25.60 4.03
N GLN A 77 31.81 25.15 5.24
CA GLN A 77 32.65 24.14 5.95
C GLN A 77 31.90 22.88 6.44
N MET A 78 30.63 22.66 6.08
CA MET A 78 29.87 21.47 6.49
C MET A 78 29.49 20.52 5.33
N THR A 79 30.16 20.63 4.17
CA THR A 79 29.89 19.78 3.00
C THR A 79 30.91 18.67 2.78
N SER A 80 31.71 18.32 3.79
CA SER A 80 32.67 17.22 3.72
C SER A 80 32.51 16.32 4.94
N LEU A 81 32.22 15.04 4.70
CA LEU A 81 31.94 13.95 5.67
C LEU A 81 30.46 13.69 5.99
N ASP A 82 29.69 13.25 4.99
CA ASP A 82 28.76 12.12 5.23
C ASP A 82 28.59 11.23 3.98
N HIS A 83 29.72 10.98 3.32
CA HIS A 83 29.83 9.98 2.27
C HIS A 83 30.27 8.64 2.89
N SER A 84 29.33 7.87 3.45
CA SER A 84 29.34 6.40 3.34
C SER A 84 28.16 5.75 4.04
N ASN A 85 27.63 4.71 3.37
CA ASN A 85 26.68 3.71 3.85
C ASN A 85 25.20 4.10 3.94
N ARG A 86 24.65 4.55 2.81
CA ARG A 86 23.36 3.98 2.39
C ARG A 86 23.66 2.66 1.69
N LEU A 87 23.19 1.54 2.24
CA LEU A 87 22.97 0.32 1.46
C LEU A 87 22.12 0.73 0.26
N ALA A 88 22.77 0.97 -0.88
CA ALA A 88 22.11 1.37 -2.10
C ALA A 88 21.28 0.17 -2.54
N THR A 89 19.99 0.19 -2.20
CA THR A 89 19.03 -0.70 -2.84
C THR A 89 19.19 -0.50 -4.34
N PRO A 90 19.45 -1.55 -5.13
CA PRO A 90 19.53 -1.41 -6.57
C PRO A 90 18.29 -0.66 -7.06
N PRO A 91 18.43 0.29 -8.01
CA PRO A 91 17.26 0.97 -8.57
C PRO A 91 16.30 -0.10 -9.08
N LEU A 92 15.04 -0.04 -8.61
CA LEU A 92 14.03 -1.01 -9.00
C LEU A 92 13.91 -0.98 -10.53
N PRO A 93 13.96 -2.14 -11.21
CA PRO A 93 14.08 -2.20 -12.67
C PRO A 93 12.84 -1.59 -13.31
N HIS A 94 13.04 -0.64 -14.24
CA HIS A 94 11.97 -0.18 -15.12
C HIS A 94 11.47 -1.36 -15.94
N PHE A 95 10.26 -1.85 -15.62
CA PHE A 95 9.69 -2.97 -16.34
C PHE A 95 9.14 -2.54 -17.71
N SER A 96 9.04 -3.50 -18.62
CA SER A 96 8.54 -3.28 -19.98
C SER A 96 7.00 -3.25 -20.02
N GLU A 97 6.40 -2.71 -21.07
CA GLU A 97 4.93 -2.78 -21.26
C GLU A 97 4.45 -4.25 -21.35
N LEU A 98 5.30 -5.14 -21.87
CA LEU A 98 5.04 -6.58 -21.90
C LEU A 98 4.90 -7.14 -20.48
N GLU A 99 5.86 -6.83 -19.61
CA GLU A 99 5.78 -7.22 -18.20
C GLU A 99 4.56 -6.59 -17.52
N ALA A 100 4.28 -5.31 -17.78
CA ALA A 100 3.14 -4.62 -17.21
C ALA A 100 1.81 -5.36 -17.46
N THR A 101 1.66 -5.93 -18.66
CA THR A 101 0.41 -6.56 -19.12
C THR A 101 0.36 -8.08 -18.91
N GLN A 102 1.51 -8.74 -18.74
CA GLN A 102 1.61 -10.19 -18.61
C GLN A 102 2.08 -10.67 -17.24
N TYR A 103 2.53 -9.80 -16.36
CA TYR A 103 3.06 -10.19 -15.04
C TYR A 103 2.06 -11.02 -14.24
N TYR A 104 0.78 -10.66 -14.25
CA TYR A 104 -0.30 -11.33 -13.52
C TYR A 104 -1.08 -12.34 -14.36
N TRP A 105 -0.53 -12.81 -15.48
CA TRP A 105 -1.19 -13.78 -16.34
C TRP A 105 -1.65 -15.00 -15.54
N GLY A 106 -2.88 -15.46 -15.76
CA GLY A 106 -3.50 -16.56 -15.02
C GLY A 106 -4.38 -16.12 -13.83
N LEU A 107 -4.20 -14.91 -13.30
CA LEU A 107 -5.08 -14.39 -12.24
C LEU A 107 -6.41 -13.87 -12.80
N PRO A 108 -7.50 -13.88 -11.99
CA PRO A 108 -8.74 -13.22 -12.37
C PRO A 108 -8.49 -11.76 -12.74
N SER A 109 -9.16 -11.28 -13.79
CA SER A 109 -9.03 -9.93 -14.39
C SER A 109 -7.68 -9.58 -15.04
N ASN A 110 -6.64 -10.41 -14.88
CA ASN A 110 -5.27 -10.16 -15.37
C ASN A 110 -4.85 -8.68 -15.20
N PRO A 111 -4.79 -8.16 -13.96
CA PRO A 111 -4.60 -6.74 -13.72
C PRO A 111 -3.24 -6.28 -14.26
N ARG A 112 -3.15 -5.00 -14.65
CA ARG A 112 -1.89 -4.41 -15.11
C ARG A 112 -0.98 -4.10 -13.92
N LEU A 113 0.29 -4.48 -14.00
CA LEU A 113 1.32 -4.13 -13.01
C LEU A 113 1.71 -2.65 -13.11
N ILE A 114 1.87 -1.99 -11.95
CA ILE A 114 2.32 -0.60 -11.83
C ILE A 114 3.73 -0.52 -11.22
N ALA A 115 4.01 -1.31 -10.19
CA ALA A 115 5.28 -1.34 -9.47
C ALA A 115 5.43 -2.66 -8.70
N ARG A 116 6.66 -3.13 -8.50
CA ARG A 116 6.96 -4.29 -7.65
C ARG A 116 8.36 -4.23 -7.05
N THR A 117 8.57 -4.90 -5.93
CA THR A 117 9.88 -5.01 -5.26
C THR A 117 10.53 -6.39 -5.35
N GLY A 118 9.82 -7.39 -5.89
CA GLY A 118 10.31 -8.76 -6.00
C GLY A 118 11.43 -8.94 -7.04
N GLY A 119 11.91 -10.17 -7.17
CA GLY A 119 12.99 -10.54 -8.11
C GLY A 119 12.64 -10.33 -9.60
N PRO A 120 13.59 -10.52 -10.53
CA PRO A 120 13.35 -10.37 -11.97
C PRO A 120 12.13 -11.17 -12.46
N TRP A 121 11.48 -10.67 -13.52
CA TRP A 121 10.41 -11.40 -14.21
C TRP A 121 10.97 -11.93 -15.53
N ASP A 122 10.75 -13.21 -15.79
CA ASP A 122 11.19 -13.86 -17.02
C ASP A 122 10.10 -13.75 -18.10
N PRO A 123 10.35 -13.04 -19.22
CA PRO A 123 9.39 -12.98 -20.31
C PRO A 123 9.21 -14.35 -20.96
N PRO A 124 8.02 -14.64 -21.54
CA PRO A 124 7.83 -15.81 -22.37
C PRO A 124 8.88 -15.83 -23.49
N SER A 125 9.57 -16.96 -23.67
CA SER A 125 10.66 -17.10 -24.65
C SER A 125 10.45 -18.27 -25.60
N GLY A 126 10.51 -17.99 -26.90
CA GLY A 126 10.31 -18.96 -27.99
C GLY A 126 9.10 -18.65 -28.87
N PRO A 127 8.98 -19.27 -30.07
CA PRO A 127 7.93 -18.95 -31.05
C PRO A 127 6.51 -19.23 -30.57
N GLU A 128 6.34 -20.14 -29.62
CA GLU A 128 5.04 -20.60 -29.09
C GLU A 128 4.95 -20.44 -27.56
N ALA A 129 5.74 -19.53 -27.00
CA ALA A 129 5.82 -19.36 -25.56
C ALA A 129 4.66 -18.53 -25.01
N TYR A 130 3.78 -19.20 -24.27
CA TYR A 130 2.75 -18.55 -23.46
C TYR A 130 3.35 -18.06 -22.13
N PRO A 131 2.82 -16.97 -21.54
CA PRO A 131 3.21 -16.57 -20.19
C PRO A 131 2.87 -17.66 -19.18
N ARG A 132 3.77 -17.85 -18.21
CA ARG A 132 3.54 -18.78 -17.09
C ARG A 132 2.37 -18.26 -16.25
N ALA A 133 1.37 -19.11 -16.05
CA ALA A 133 0.19 -18.76 -15.27
C ALA A 133 0.52 -18.65 -13.78
N LYS A 134 0.04 -17.58 -13.16
CA LYS A 134 0.05 -17.37 -11.71
C LYS A 134 -1.28 -17.76 -11.10
N GLU A 135 -1.26 -18.11 -9.82
CA GLU A 135 -2.44 -18.40 -9.02
C GLU A 135 -2.35 -17.77 -7.62
N LEU A 136 -3.52 -17.48 -7.04
CA LEU A 136 -3.63 -17.11 -5.63
C LEU A 136 -3.61 -18.37 -4.78
N ARG A 137 -2.81 -18.37 -3.71
CA ARG A 137 -2.74 -19.47 -2.75
C ARG A 137 -3.23 -19.05 -1.37
N GLY A 138 -3.69 -20.04 -0.61
CA GLY A 138 -4.13 -19.84 0.77
C GLY A 138 -3.02 -19.27 1.65
N LEU A 139 -3.39 -18.31 2.50
CA LEU A 139 -2.47 -17.74 3.47
C LEU A 139 -2.12 -18.79 4.53
N ARG A 140 -0.82 -18.92 4.81
CA ARG A 140 -0.28 -19.68 5.94
C ARG A 140 0.12 -18.69 7.03
N LYS A 141 0.23 -19.17 8.28
CA LYS A 141 0.70 -18.33 9.40
C LYS A 141 1.99 -17.59 9.04
N HIS A 142 2.06 -16.31 9.37
CA HIS A 142 3.16 -15.41 9.05
C HIS A 142 3.23 -14.25 10.05
N GLU A 143 4.43 -13.80 10.42
CA GLU A 143 4.65 -12.73 11.40
C GLU A 143 4.01 -11.39 11.03
N LEU A 144 3.90 -11.11 9.72
CA LEU A 144 3.16 -9.95 9.19
C LEU A 144 1.75 -9.83 9.79
N PHE A 145 1.03 -10.94 9.96
CA PHE A 145 -0.36 -10.91 10.43
C PHE A 145 -0.46 -10.48 11.90
N ASP A 146 0.57 -10.74 12.70
CA ASP A 146 0.59 -10.41 14.12
C ASP A 146 0.71 -8.90 14.34
N VAL A 147 1.28 -8.16 13.38
CA VAL A 147 1.51 -6.71 13.48
C VAL A 147 0.68 -5.87 12.50
N TRP A 148 -0.06 -6.51 11.60
CA TRP A 148 -0.79 -5.86 10.52
C TRP A 148 -1.83 -4.86 11.04
N GLU A 149 -2.79 -5.35 11.84
CA GLU A 149 -3.94 -4.58 12.34
C GLU A 149 -3.58 -3.59 13.43
N ASP A 150 -2.48 -3.80 14.16
CA ASP A 150 -2.11 -2.93 15.27
C ASP A 150 -1.70 -1.54 14.76
N HIS A 151 -0.69 -1.50 13.88
CA HIS A 151 -0.10 -0.22 13.42
C HIS A 151 0.42 -0.25 11.99
N LEU A 152 0.73 -1.42 11.45
CA LEU A 152 1.44 -1.51 10.18
C LEU A 152 0.54 -1.11 9.00
N ALA A 153 -0.72 -1.57 8.97
CA ALA A 153 -1.68 -1.21 7.93
C ALA A 153 -1.88 0.31 7.84
N LEU A 154 -2.04 0.98 8.99
CA LEU A 154 -2.18 2.45 9.05
C LEU A 154 -0.94 3.17 8.50
N LYS A 155 0.26 2.67 8.79
CA LYS A 155 1.50 3.24 8.25
C LYS A 155 1.61 3.05 6.74
N VAL A 156 1.16 1.91 6.19
CA VAL A 156 1.06 1.70 4.74
C VAL A 156 0.08 2.70 4.13
N HIS A 157 -1.12 2.88 4.70
CA HIS A 157 -2.08 3.87 4.23
C HIS A 157 -1.52 5.30 4.26
N ASN A 158 -0.75 5.64 5.31
CA ASN A 158 -0.11 6.95 5.39
C ASN A 158 0.92 7.17 4.26
N ILE A 159 1.71 6.15 3.91
CA ILE A 159 2.63 6.22 2.75
C ILE A 159 1.84 6.47 1.47
N LEU A 160 0.75 5.74 1.25
CA LEU A 160 -0.10 5.89 0.06
C LEU A 160 -0.69 7.30 -0.02
N ASN A 161 -1.24 7.80 1.09
CA ASN A 161 -1.86 9.13 1.15
C ASN A 161 -0.85 10.27 0.98
N GLN A 162 0.33 10.17 1.61
CA GLN A 162 1.40 11.17 1.48
C GLN A 162 1.96 11.28 0.06
N ASN A 163 1.91 10.19 -0.71
CA ASN A 163 2.29 10.18 -2.12
C ASN A 163 1.09 10.40 -3.07
N GLN A 164 -0.08 10.76 -2.54
CA GLN A 164 -1.28 11.07 -3.32
C GLN A 164 -1.70 9.91 -4.24
N VAL A 165 -1.49 8.66 -3.80
CA VAL A 165 -1.93 7.47 -4.55
C VAL A 165 -3.43 7.31 -4.36
N ASN A 166 -4.19 7.24 -5.46
CA ASN A 166 -5.60 6.90 -5.43
C ASN A 166 -5.80 5.38 -5.28
N TRP A 167 -5.51 4.84 -4.09
CA TRP A 167 -5.60 3.40 -3.83
C TRP A 167 -7.04 2.96 -3.52
N SER A 168 -7.38 1.73 -3.90
CA SER A 168 -8.71 1.13 -3.75
C SER A 168 -8.71 -0.11 -2.86
N SER A 169 -7.60 -0.85 -2.78
CA SER A 169 -7.43 -1.99 -1.88
C SER A 169 -5.99 -2.15 -1.42
N VAL A 170 -5.81 -2.76 -0.25
CA VAL A 170 -4.52 -3.22 0.27
C VAL A 170 -4.75 -4.63 0.80
N ASP A 171 -4.25 -5.61 0.06
CA ASP A 171 -4.49 -7.03 0.32
C ASP A 171 -3.17 -7.73 0.66
N ILE A 172 -3.19 -8.69 1.58
CA ILE A 172 -2.05 -9.60 1.81
C ILE A 172 -2.40 -10.91 1.12
N VAL A 173 -1.63 -11.29 0.11
CA VAL A 173 -1.90 -12.47 -0.73
C VAL A 173 -0.65 -13.31 -0.92
N ARG A 174 -0.82 -14.59 -1.24
CA ARG A 174 0.26 -15.44 -1.76
C ARG A 174 0.06 -15.65 -3.25
N ILE A 175 1.05 -15.28 -4.06
CA ILE A 175 1.03 -15.49 -5.51
C ILE A 175 2.24 -16.36 -5.89
N ALA A 176 1.97 -17.40 -6.66
CA ALA A 176 2.98 -18.28 -7.24
C ALA A 176 2.68 -18.51 -8.71
N TYR A 177 3.66 -19.01 -9.45
CA TYR A 177 3.36 -19.74 -10.67
C TYR A 177 2.72 -21.10 -10.34
N VAL A 178 1.79 -21.55 -11.18
CA VAL A 178 1.03 -22.81 -10.97
C VAL A 178 1.95 -24.02 -10.81
N ASP A 179 3.09 -24.02 -11.50
CA ASP A 179 4.10 -25.09 -11.50
C ASP A 179 5.18 -24.95 -10.40
N GLU A 180 5.14 -23.88 -9.59
CA GLU A 180 6.07 -23.69 -8.48
C GLU A 180 5.47 -24.15 -7.15
N PRO A 181 6.23 -24.84 -6.28
CA PRO A 181 5.70 -25.33 -5.01
C PRO A 181 5.47 -24.19 -3.98
N ASP A 182 6.27 -23.13 -4.08
CA ASP A 182 6.27 -22.03 -3.12
C ASP A 182 5.61 -20.78 -3.69
N ALA A 183 4.98 -20.01 -2.81
CA ALA A 183 4.29 -18.78 -3.17
C ALA A 183 4.83 -17.62 -2.35
N ASN A 184 5.18 -16.54 -3.04
CA ASN A 184 5.67 -15.33 -2.41
C ASN A 184 4.51 -14.65 -1.68
N LEU A 185 4.76 -14.22 -0.44
CA LEU A 185 3.82 -13.38 0.28
C LEU A 185 3.96 -11.96 -0.23
N ILE A 186 2.84 -11.36 -0.64
CA ILE A 186 2.82 -10.08 -1.34
C ILE A 186 1.82 -9.16 -0.63
N LEU A 187 2.28 -7.96 -0.32
CA LEU A 187 1.45 -6.81 -0.04
C LEU A 187 0.98 -6.22 -1.38
N TRP A 188 -0.27 -6.52 -1.75
CA TRP A 188 -0.84 -6.27 -3.05
C TRP A 188 -1.79 -5.08 -3.01
N ILE A 189 -1.38 -3.98 -3.64
CA ILE A 189 -2.05 -2.69 -3.53
C ILE A 189 -2.80 -2.41 -4.83
N GLY A 190 -4.12 -2.35 -4.75
CA GLY A 190 -4.99 -1.91 -5.83
C GLY A 190 -4.96 -0.39 -5.95
N VAL A 191 -4.67 0.11 -7.15
CA VAL A 191 -4.65 1.55 -7.47
C VAL A 191 -5.69 1.84 -8.53
N SER A 192 -6.56 2.82 -8.30
CA SER A 192 -7.52 3.26 -9.31
C SER A 192 -6.80 3.98 -10.44
N SER A 193 -7.13 3.61 -11.67
CA SER A 193 -6.63 4.28 -12.89
C SER A 193 -7.45 5.51 -13.26
N THR A 194 -8.47 5.87 -12.47
CA THR A 194 -9.34 7.03 -12.69
C THR A 194 -9.14 8.10 -11.60
N PRO A 195 -9.09 9.40 -11.94
CA PRO A 195 -9.14 9.97 -13.28
C PRO A 195 -7.82 9.87 -14.06
N THR A 196 -6.73 9.45 -13.43
CA THR A 196 -5.41 9.36 -14.07
C THR A 196 -4.65 8.17 -13.53
N ARG A 197 -3.99 7.43 -14.43
CA ARG A 197 -3.10 6.33 -14.04
C ARG A 197 -1.92 6.86 -13.21
N LEU A 198 -1.56 6.12 -12.18
CA LEU A 198 -0.36 6.39 -11.40
C LEU A 198 0.87 6.23 -12.30
N SER A 199 1.79 7.19 -12.25
CA SER A 199 3.04 7.07 -13.01
C SER A 199 3.93 5.99 -12.41
N TYR A 200 4.75 5.39 -13.28
CA TYR A 200 5.70 4.35 -12.91
C TYR A 200 6.66 4.80 -11.79
N ASP A 201 7.25 5.99 -11.94
CA ASP A 201 8.22 6.52 -10.96
C ASP A 201 7.61 6.69 -9.56
N VAL A 202 6.36 7.16 -9.50
CA VAL A 202 5.64 7.28 -8.22
C VAL A 202 5.31 5.91 -7.67
N GLY A 203 4.84 4.98 -8.51
CA GLY A 203 4.56 3.60 -8.10
C GLY A 203 5.78 2.91 -7.49
N ILE A 204 6.95 3.03 -8.13
CA ILE A 204 8.21 2.47 -7.64
C ILE A 204 8.65 3.10 -6.34
N LYS A 205 8.57 4.43 -6.23
CA LYS A 205 8.88 5.15 -4.99
C LYS A 205 8.01 4.64 -3.83
N VAL A 206 6.72 4.48 -4.07
CA VAL A 206 5.74 4.00 -3.08
C VAL A 206 6.01 2.55 -2.70
N ALA A 207 6.19 1.66 -3.66
CA ALA A 207 6.51 0.25 -3.42
C ALA A 207 7.78 0.11 -2.55
N ALA A 208 8.83 0.89 -2.87
CA ALA A 208 10.07 0.91 -2.09
C ALA A 208 9.88 1.47 -0.68
N GLN A 209 9.04 2.51 -0.49
CA GLN A 209 8.73 3.03 0.85
C GLN A 209 7.99 2.00 1.70
N CYS A 210 6.99 1.31 1.13
CA CYS A 210 6.28 0.23 1.81
C CYS A 210 7.23 -0.94 2.14
N LYS A 211 8.10 -1.37 1.21
CA LYS A 211 9.08 -2.44 1.49
C LYS A 211 10.05 -2.03 2.61
N ARG A 212 10.53 -0.79 2.63
CA ARG A 212 11.36 -0.28 3.74
C ARG A 212 10.63 -0.26 5.07
N LEU A 213 9.34 0.06 5.07
CA LEU A 213 8.50 0.00 6.27
C LEU A 213 8.42 -1.45 6.78
N LEU A 214 8.15 -2.43 5.92
CA LEU A 214 8.14 -3.85 6.28
C LEU A 214 9.47 -4.31 6.86
N LEU A 215 10.59 -3.94 6.23
CA LEU A 215 11.94 -4.23 6.72
C LEU A 215 12.19 -3.62 8.11
N GLY A 216 11.67 -2.42 8.38
CA GLY A 216 11.76 -1.77 9.69
C GLY A 216 11.00 -2.52 10.80
N TYR A 217 10.07 -3.40 10.44
CA TYR A 217 9.35 -4.31 11.35
C TYR A 217 9.99 -5.70 11.41
N GLY A 218 11.14 -5.92 10.75
CA GLY A 218 11.79 -7.22 10.67
C GLY A 218 11.26 -8.14 9.56
N ILE A 219 10.23 -7.71 8.82
CA ILE A 219 9.53 -8.51 7.81
C ILE A 219 10.26 -8.41 6.47
N GLN A 220 10.97 -9.49 6.11
CA GLN A 220 11.88 -9.49 4.95
C GLN A 220 11.31 -10.21 3.73
N ASP A 221 10.52 -11.26 3.97
CA ASP A 221 9.99 -12.21 2.99
C ASP A 221 8.61 -11.82 2.42
N VAL A 222 8.29 -10.52 2.47
CA VAL A 222 7.08 -9.95 1.88
C VAL A 222 7.44 -8.94 0.81
N ASP A 223 7.05 -9.20 -0.44
CA ASP A 223 7.20 -8.25 -1.52
C ASP A 223 6.03 -7.27 -1.59
N VAL A 224 6.26 -6.09 -2.14
CA VAL A 224 5.22 -5.08 -2.35
C VAL A 224 4.97 -4.93 -3.83
N GLU A 225 3.70 -5.04 -4.23
CA GLU A 225 3.29 -4.92 -5.62
C GLU A 225 2.07 -4.01 -5.74
N LEU A 226 2.12 -3.08 -6.70
CA LEU A 226 1.01 -2.20 -7.06
C LEU A 226 0.42 -2.67 -8.38
N ARG A 227 -0.90 -2.72 -8.45
CA ARG A 227 -1.63 -3.08 -9.66
C ARG A 227 -2.73 -2.06 -9.97
N GLU A 228 -3.08 -1.96 -11.24
CA GLU A 228 -4.31 -1.28 -11.62
C GLU A 228 -5.51 -2.04 -11.06
N SER A 229 -6.51 -1.28 -10.64
CA SER A 229 -7.83 -1.77 -10.24
C SER A 229 -8.87 -1.12 -11.15
N ASN A 230 -9.75 -1.94 -11.71
CA ASN A 230 -10.83 -1.49 -12.58
C ASN A 230 -12.00 -0.89 -11.77
N PHE A 231 -11.73 -0.34 -10.59
CA PHE A 231 -12.76 0.31 -9.81
C PHE A 231 -13.10 1.66 -10.43
N VAL A 232 -14.22 1.69 -11.15
CA VAL A 232 -14.89 2.93 -11.53
C VAL A 232 -15.85 3.24 -10.38
N GLY A 233 -15.47 4.21 -9.54
CA GLY A 233 -16.29 4.68 -8.42
C GLY A 233 -17.40 5.64 -8.85
#